data_AF-A0A2I0L5Y0-F1
#
_entry.id   AF-A0A2I0L5Y0-F1
#
_cell.length_a   1.000
_cell.length_b   1.000
_cell.length_c   1.000
_cell.angle_alpha   90.00
_cell.angle_beta   90.00
_cell.angle_gamma   90.00
#
_symmetry.space_group_name_H-M   'P 1'
#
loop_
_entity.id
_entity.type
_entity.pdbx_description
1 polymer ?
#
loop_
_entity_poly.entity_id
_entity_poly.type
_entity_poly.pdbx_seq_one_letter_code
_entity_poly.pdbx_strand_id
1 'polypeptide(L)'
;VQRSPPRENCKKKLAWLVSPECCVGSGKTEWIVADGPFDLLQYQQQTGGSDISLAHLKKVFSQDGPFDGILGFSQGAAMATLACAHQDKFKGEMNFRFAVLCSGYLPKIAEISHGTINCPSLHIFGSDHGKDRQISNTASKDLATYFEEGSSVIIQHDSGHIIPTRSPYIDQIKDFLHRFI
;
A
#
# COMPACT_ATOMS: atom_id res chain seq x y z
N VAL A 1 -20.83 18.98 24.46
CA VAL A 1 -21.66 17.92 25.09
C VAL A 1 -21.06 16.57 24.71
N GLN A 2 -20.44 15.89 25.68
CA GLN A 2 -19.81 14.59 25.51
C GLN A 2 -20.89 13.55 25.17
N ARG A 3 -20.87 13.01 23.94
CA ARG A 3 -21.81 11.98 23.51
C ARG A 3 -21.14 10.63 23.67
N SER A 4 -21.75 9.74 24.46
CA SER A 4 -21.34 8.33 24.56
C SER A 4 -21.36 7.68 23.16
N PRO A 5 -20.49 6.69 22.89
CA PRO A 5 -20.51 5.98 21.62
C PRO A 5 -21.90 5.37 21.37
N PRO A 6 -22.37 5.29 20.11
CA PRO A 6 -23.69 4.74 19.80
C PRO A 6 -23.80 3.33 20.39
N ARG A 7 -24.76 3.13 21.29
CA ARG A 7 -24.99 1.84 21.97
C ARG A 7 -25.59 0.76 21.06
N GLU A 8 -25.97 1.12 19.84
CA GLU A 8 -26.64 0.23 18.90
C GLU A 8 -25.80 0.06 17.62
N ASN A 9 -25.78 -1.20 17.15
CA ASN A 9 -25.18 -1.72 15.93
C ASN A 9 -24.57 -0.66 15.00
N CYS A 10 -23.25 -0.74 14.81
CA CYS A 10 -22.46 0.10 13.91
C CYS A 10 -23.21 0.32 12.59
N LYS A 11 -23.75 1.53 12.38
CA LYS A 11 -24.43 1.87 11.12
C LYS A 11 -23.40 1.75 10.00
N LYS A 12 -23.77 1.13 8.87
CA LYS A 12 -22.91 0.87 7.69
C LYS A 12 -22.17 2.09 7.09
N LYS A 13 -22.39 3.30 7.62
CA LYS A 13 -21.87 4.58 7.12
C LYS A 13 -20.89 5.27 8.09
N LEU A 14 -20.53 4.64 9.20
CA LEU A 14 -19.57 5.21 10.16
C LEU A 14 -18.21 4.51 9.99
N ALA A 15 -17.14 5.31 9.89
CA ALA A 15 -15.77 4.85 9.94
C ALA A 15 -15.12 5.39 11.21
N TRP A 16 -14.27 4.59 11.83
CA TRP A 16 -13.53 4.94 13.04
C TRP A 16 -12.14 5.43 12.61
N LEU A 17 -11.75 6.61 13.06
CA LEU A 17 -10.43 7.16 12.77
C LEU A 17 -9.69 7.42 14.07
N VAL A 18 -8.43 6.98 14.13
CA VAL A 18 -7.55 7.30 15.26
C VAL A 18 -6.90 8.65 14.95
N SER A 19 -6.96 9.58 15.90
CA SER A 19 -6.34 10.90 15.74
C SER A 19 -4.82 10.74 15.51
N PRO A 20 -4.21 11.54 14.61
CA PRO A 20 -2.74 11.59 14.47
C PRO A 20 -2.03 11.91 15.79
N GLU A 21 -2.71 12.60 16.70
CA GLU A 21 -2.22 13.00 18.02
C GLU A 21 -2.36 11.90 19.10
N CYS A 22 -2.88 10.71 18.76
CA CYS A 22 -2.93 9.59 19.72
C CYS A 22 -1.54 9.03 20.07
N CYS A 23 -0.51 9.42 19.34
CA CYS A 23 0.86 9.16 19.75
C CYS A 23 1.24 10.16 20.83
N VAL A 24 1.23 9.69 22.09
CA VAL A 24 1.82 10.26 23.32
C VAL A 24 0.79 10.62 24.40
N GLY A 25 0.52 9.67 25.30
CA GLY A 25 0.49 9.95 26.74
C GLY A 25 -0.81 10.41 27.40
N SER A 26 -1.88 10.74 26.69
CA SER A 26 -3.16 11.06 27.35
C SER A 26 -4.05 9.81 27.39
N GLY A 27 -4.27 9.24 28.58
CA GLY A 27 -5.13 8.09 28.84
C GLY A 27 -6.64 8.33 28.59
N LYS A 28 -6.98 9.25 27.70
CA LYS A 28 -8.34 9.56 27.30
C LYS A 28 -8.68 8.86 26.00
N THR A 29 -9.30 7.69 26.12
CA THR A 29 -10.09 7.05 25.05
C THR A 29 -11.42 7.81 24.84
N GLU A 30 -11.35 9.13 24.68
CA GLU A 30 -12.53 9.95 24.41
C GLU A 30 -12.72 10.04 22.89
N TRP A 31 -13.78 9.38 22.41
CA TRP A 31 -14.18 9.45 21.00
C TRP A 31 -14.78 10.81 20.69
N ILE A 32 -14.29 11.46 19.63
CA ILE A 32 -14.80 12.74 19.15
C ILE A 32 -15.33 12.53 17.74
N VAL A 33 -16.49 13.11 17.43
CA VAL A 33 -16.99 13.14 16.05
C VAL A 33 -16.07 14.06 15.25
N ALA A 34 -15.55 13.57 14.13
CA ALA A 34 -14.72 14.39 13.24
C ALA A 34 -15.51 15.60 12.75
N ASP A 35 -14.87 16.77 12.74
CA ASP A 35 -15.50 18.05 12.40
C ASP A 35 -15.58 18.27 10.87
N GLY A 36 -15.84 17.19 10.13
CA GLY A 36 -15.85 17.20 8.67
C GLY A 36 -16.18 15.84 8.03
N PRO A 37 -16.48 15.82 6.72
CA PRO A 37 -16.68 14.59 5.98
C PRO A 37 -15.37 13.79 5.87
N PHE A 38 -15.49 12.48 5.65
CA PHE A 38 -14.33 11.64 5.37
C PHE A 38 -13.66 12.07 4.05
N ASP A 39 -12.38 12.38 4.10
CA ASP A 39 -11.58 12.68 2.93
C ASP A 39 -11.15 11.38 2.25
N LEU A 40 -11.63 11.15 1.02
CA LEU A 40 -11.27 9.98 0.21
C LEU A 40 -9.78 9.96 -0.16
N LEU A 41 -9.11 11.11 -0.17
CA LEU A 41 -7.69 11.26 -0.46
C LEU A 41 -6.81 11.27 0.80
N GLN A 42 -7.39 10.99 1.98
CA GLN A 42 -6.66 10.97 3.24
C GLN A 42 -5.42 10.05 3.21
N TYR A 43 -5.49 8.95 2.46
CA TYR A 43 -4.38 8.01 2.28
C TYR A 43 -3.09 8.66 1.77
N GLN A 44 -3.19 9.80 1.08
CA GLN A 44 -2.05 10.56 0.57
C GLN A 44 -1.30 11.30 1.68
N GLN A 45 -1.97 11.60 2.80
CA GLN A 45 -1.44 12.37 3.92
C GLN A 45 -1.04 11.48 5.11
N GLN A 46 -1.52 10.23 5.13
CA GLN A 46 -1.18 9.24 6.15
C GLN A 46 0.18 8.60 5.87
N THR A 47 1.24 9.39 5.94
CA THR A 47 2.62 8.96 5.67
C THR A 47 3.47 8.76 6.94
N GLY A 48 2.93 9.10 8.12
CA GLY A 48 3.62 8.92 9.39
C GLY A 48 3.87 7.44 9.73
N GLY A 49 5.01 7.16 10.37
CA GLY A 49 5.40 5.80 10.78
C GLY A 49 5.97 4.93 9.65
N SER A 50 6.31 5.52 8.50
CA SER A 50 6.98 4.83 7.39
C SER A 50 8.38 4.32 7.78
N ASP A 51 9.12 5.10 8.57
CA ASP A 51 10.40 4.75 9.18
C ASP A 51 10.27 3.56 10.14
N ILE A 52 9.25 3.58 11.01
CA ILE A 52 8.94 2.49 11.94
C ILE A 52 8.59 1.22 11.16
N SER A 53 7.75 1.34 10.14
CA SER A 53 7.33 0.22 9.29
C SER A 53 8.51 -0.39 8.53
N LEU A 54 9.41 0.46 8.02
CA LEU A 54 10.60 0.02 7.29
C LEU A 54 11.61 -0.68 8.22
N ALA A 55 11.82 -0.14 9.42
CA ALA A 55 12.64 -0.79 10.45
C ALA A 55 12.05 -2.14 10.86
N HIS A 56 10.73 -2.23 10.97
CA HIS A 56 10.04 -3.49 11.25
C HIS A 56 10.25 -4.52 10.12
N LEU A 57 10.06 -4.12 8.86
CA LEU A 57 10.30 -4.99 7.71
C LEU A 57 11.77 -5.49 7.69
N LYS A 58 12.76 -4.63 7.96
CA LYS A 58 14.17 -5.05 8.05
C LYS A 58 14.38 -6.13 9.09
N LYS A 59 13.76 -5.97 10.27
CA LYS A 59 13.83 -6.96 11.34
C LYS A 59 13.22 -8.30 10.90
N VAL A 60 12.05 -8.28 10.26
CA VAL A 60 11.39 -9.50 9.75
C VAL A 60 12.27 -10.19 8.70
N PHE A 61 12.83 -9.45 7.74
CA PHE A 61 13.74 -10.01 6.74
C PHE A 61 14.98 -10.66 7.36
N SER A 62 15.54 -10.06 8.42
CA SER A 62 16.68 -10.62 9.14
C SER A 62 16.33 -11.87 9.96
N GLN A 63 15.10 -12.02 10.45
CA GLN A 63 14.71 -13.09 11.36
C GLN A 63 14.10 -14.29 10.63
N ASP A 64 13.25 -14.01 9.65
CA ASP A 64 12.40 -15.00 9.00
C ASP A 64 12.74 -15.19 7.51
N GLY A 65 13.68 -14.41 6.98
CA GLY A 65 14.14 -14.55 5.60
C GLY A 65 14.98 -15.82 5.36
N PRO A 66 15.40 -16.05 4.10
CA PRO A 66 15.25 -15.16 2.95
C PRO A 66 13.82 -15.17 2.36
N PHE A 67 13.38 -14.03 1.84
CA PHE A 67 12.14 -13.90 1.07
C PHE A 67 12.46 -13.61 -0.40
N ASP A 68 11.83 -14.32 -1.33
CA ASP A 68 12.02 -14.07 -2.77
C ASP A 68 11.37 -12.77 -3.25
N GLY A 69 10.33 -12.29 -2.57
CA GLY A 69 9.56 -11.13 -3.01
C GLY A 69 8.79 -10.46 -1.89
N ILE A 70 8.27 -9.27 -2.15
CA ILE A 70 7.38 -8.52 -1.25
C ILE A 70 6.03 -8.30 -1.92
N LEU A 71 4.94 -8.42 -1.16
CA LEU A 71 3.60 -8.08 -1.62
C LEU A 71 3.01 -7.00 -0.72
N GLY A 72 2.45 -5.97 -1.34
CA GLY A 72 1.72 -4.91 -0.66
C GLY A 72 0.35 -4.66 -1.27
N PHE A 73 -0.62 -4.31 -0.44
CA PHE A 73 -1.95 -3.86 -0.85
C PHE A 73 -2.24 -2.46 -0.32
N SER A 74 -2.74 -1.56 -1.17
CA SER A 74 -3.09 -0.18 -0.81
C SER A 74 -1.89 0.53 -0.14
N GLN A 75 -2.01 0.98 1.12
CA GLN A 75 -0.88 1.55 1.87
C GLN A 75 0.31 0.58 1.99
N GLY A 76 0.06 -0.73 2.08
CA GLY A 76 1.11 -1.74 2.06
C GLY A 76 1.85 -1.77 0.72
N ALA A 77 1.18 -1.47 -0.40
CA ALA A 77 1.84 -1.34 -1.70
C ALA A 77 2.70 -0.07 -1.74
N ALA A 78 2.24 1.04 -1.17
CA ALA A 78 3.06 2.25 -1.02
C ALA A 78 4.32 1.98 -0.18
N MET A 79 4.21 1.21 0.90
CA MET A 79 5.37 0.79 1.71
C MET A 79 6.30 -0.17 0.96
N ALA A 80 5.76 -1.13 0.21
CA ALA A 80 6.56 -2.03 -0.62
C ALA A 80 7.33 -1.24 -1.71
N THR A 81 6.71 -0.22 -2.32
CA THR A 81 7.40 0.71 -3.22
C THR A 81 8.58 1.40 -2.54
N LEU A 82 8.41 1.90 -1.31
CA LEU A 82 9.50 2.52 -0.55
C LEU A 82 10.63 1.52 -0.25
N ALA A 83 10.29 0.26 0.04
CA ALA A 83 11.27 -0.80 0.21
C ALA A 83 12.06 -1.03 -1.10
N CYS A 84 11.38 -1.12 -2.25
CA CYS A 84 12.02 -1.24 -3.57
C CYS A 84 12.97 -0.07 -3.85
N ALA A 85 12.49 1.16 -3.67
CA ALA A 85 13.25 2.39 -3.95
C ALA A 85 14.48 2.58 -3.06
N HIS A 86 14.57 1.85 -1.96
CA HIS A 86 15.69 1.91 -1.03
C HIS A 86 16.50 0.61 -0.98
N GLN A 87 16.26 -0.36 -1.85
CA GLN A 87 17.04 -1.61 -1.89
C GLN A 87 18.55 -1.35 -2.00
N ASP A 88 18.97 -0.35 -2.78
CA ASP A 88 20.39 0.02 -2.87
C ASP A 88 20.98 0.56 -1.57
N LYS A 89 20.17 1.27 -0.77
CA LYS A 89 20.58 1.77 0.55
C LYS A 89 20.58 0.67 1.60
N PHE A 90 19.85 -0.42 1.35
CA PHE A 90 19.67 -1.54 2.29
C PHE A 90 20.40 -2.80 1.83
N LYS A 91 21.41 -2.68 0.96
CA LYS A 91 22.18 -3.83 0.47
C LYS A 91 22.62 -4.74 1.62
N GLY A 92 22.03 -5.93 1.68
CA GLY A 92 22.32 -6.94 2.72
C GLY A 92 21.32 -7.00 3.89
N GLU A 93 20.49 -5.99 4.10
CA GLU A 93 19.48 -5.96 5.18
C GLU A 93 18.09 -6.42 4.71
N MET A 94 17.72 -6.08 3.48
CA MET A 94 16.41 -6.42 2.90
C MET A 94 16.54 -6.65 1.40
N ASN A 95 16.85 -7.89 1.04
CA ASN A 95 17.00 -8.31 -0.36
C ASN A 95 15.81 -9.16 -0.77
N PHE A 96 15.19 -8.80 -1.90
CA PHE A 96 14.13 -9.57 -2.54
C PHE A 96 14.20 -9.31 -4.06
N ARG A 97 13.67 -10.25 -4.84
CA ARG A 97 13.86 -10.32 -6.30
C ARG A 97 12.72 -9.68 -7.08
N PHE A 98 11.54 -9.52 -6.47
CA PHE A 98 10.38 -8.91 -7.10
C PHE A 98 9.41 -8.28 -6.09
N ALA A 99 8.53 -7.41 -6.58
CA ALA A 99 7.44 -6.84 -5.81
C ALA A 99 6.06 -7.09 -6.47
N VAL A 100 5.02 -7.31 -5.67
CA VAL A 100 3.63 -7.35 -6.12
C VAL A 100 2.86 -6.22 -5.42
N LEU A 101 2.38 -5.28 -6.21
CA LEU A 101 1.81 -4.01 -5.77
C LEU A 101 0.34 -3.94 -6.16
N CYS A 102 -0.54 -4.19 -5.19
CA CYS A 102 -1.98 -4.23 -5.41
C CYS A 102 -2.65 -2.92 -4.98
N SER A 103 -3.39 -2.25 -5.86
CA SER A 103 -3.98 -0.91 -5.66
C SER A 103 -2.98 0.08 -5.04
N GLY A 104 -1.74 0.10 -5.56
CA GLY A 104 -0.67 0.95 -5.04
C GLY A 104 -0.73 2.39 -5.56
N TYR A 105 -0.02 3.27 -4.87
CA TYR A 105 0.19 4.67 -5.23
C TYR A 105 1.59 5.09 -4.77
N LEU A 106 2.15 6.16 -5.35
CA LEU A 106 3.39 6.75 -4.85
C LEU A 106 3.11 7.53 -3.55
N PRO A 107 3.77 7.20 -2.42
CA PRO A 107 3.61 7.97 -1.20
C PRO A 107 4.29 9.34 -1.33
N LYS A 108 3.66 10.41 -0.82
CA LYS A 108 4.16 11.80 -0.93
C LYS A 108 5.52 12.06 -0.29
N ILE A 109 5.95 11.19 0.61
CA ILE A 109 7.27 11.25 1.25
C ILE A 109 8.41 10.79 0.34
N ALA A 110 8.08 10.24 -0.84
CA ALA A 110 9.06 9.63 -1.71
C ALA A 110 9.62 10.68 -2.70
N GLU A 111 10.85 11.13 -2.45
CA GLU A 111 11.66 11.84 -3.45
C GLU A 111 12.28 10.83 -4.42
N ILE A 112 11.44 10.17 -5.22
CA ILE A 112 11.85 9.17 -6.22
C ILE A 112 11.64 9.78 -7.59
N SER A 113 12.59 9.59 -8.52
CA SER A 113 12.43 10.01 -9.92
C SER A 113 11.86 8.86 -10.76
N HIS A 114 11.17 9.20 -11.86
CA HIS A 114 10.65 8.20 -12.79
C HIS A 114 11.75 7.28 -13.31
N GLY A 115 11.46 5.98 -13.46
CA GLY A 115 12.39 4.99 -13.99
C GLY A 115 13.62 4.68 -13.13
N THR A 116 13.63 5.03 -11.84
CA THR A 116 14.81 4.82 -10.97
C THR A 116 14.70 3.61 -10.04
N ILE A 117 13.52 3.01 -9.89
CA ILE A 117 13.35 1.82 -9.07
C ILE A 117 13.73 0.57 -9.88
N ASN A 118 14.89 0.00 -9.57
CA ASN A 118 15.39 -1.24 -10.16
C ASN A 118 14.88 -2.46 -9.38
N CYS A 119 13.63 -2.85 -9.61
CA CYS A 119 13.05 -4.06 -9.03
C CYS A 119 11.90 -4.57 -9.92
N PRO A 120 11.95 -5.82 -10.42
CA PRO A 120 10.84 -6.38 -11.18
C PRO A 120 9.52 -6.33 -10.40
N SER A 121 8.47 -5.79 -11.01
CA SER A 121 7.22 -5.50 -10.30
C SER A 121 5.98 -5.99 -11.04
N LEU A 122 4.97 -6.42 -10.28
CA LEU A 122 3.62 -6.70 -10.76
C LEU A 122 2.66 -5.70 -10.15
N HIS A 123 2.06 -4.85 -10.98
CA HIS A 123 1.09 -3.84 -10.56
C HIS A 123 -0.33 -4.33 -10.86
N ILE A 124 -1.14 -4.51 -9.82
CA ILE A 124 -2.51 -5.03 -9.93
C ILE A 124 -3.48 -4.00 -9.40
N PHE A 125 -4.41 -3.48 -10.19
CA PHE A 125 -5.31 -2.43 -9.72
C PHE A 125 -6.62 -2.34 -10.50
N GLY A 126 -7.60 -1.66 -9.90
CA GLY A 126 -8.89 -1.43 -10.52
C GLY A 126 -8.76 -0.65 -11.85
N SER A 127 -9.40 -1.14 -12.91
CA SER A 127 -9.52 -0.41 -14.19
C SER A 127 -10.39 0.84 -14.04
N ASP A 128 -10.53 1.64 -15.10
CA ASP A 128 -11.49 2.76 -15.14
C ASP A 128 -12.94 2.29 -14.91
N HIS A 129 -13.26 1.04 -15.23
CA HIS A 129 -14.55 0.40 -14.95
C HIS A 129 -14.63 -0.28 -13.58
N GLY A 130 -13.48 -0.59 -12.97
CA GLY A 130 -13.39 -1.27 -11.70
C GLY A 130 -13.89 -0.45 -10.51
N LYS A 131 -13.97 0.88 -10.65
CA LYS A 131 -14.51 1.78 -9.61
C LYS A 131 -13.83 1.56 -8.25
N ASP A 132 -12.50 1.44 -8.25
CA ASP A 132 -11.72 1.59 -7.03
C ASP A 132 -11.97 3.00 -6.49
N ARG A 133 -12.64 3.08 -5.34
CA ARG A 133 -13.04 4.35 -4.71
C ARG A 133 -11.99 4.90 -3.77
N GLN A 134 -10.92 4.13 -3.50
CA GLN A 134 -9.85 4.54 -2.60
C GLN A 134 -8.65 5.02 -3.39
N ILE A 135 -8.20 4.23 -4.35
CA ILE A 135 -7.02 4.54 -5.16
C ILE A 135 -7.45 4.63 -6.62
N SER A 136 -7.20 5.79 -7.24
CA SER A 136 -7.56 5.98 -8.64
C SER A 136 -6.68 5.13 -9.56
N ASN A 137 -7.27 4.69 -10.68
CA ASN A 137 -6.54 3.98 -11.73
C ASN A 137 -5.29 4.76 -12.18
N THR A 138 -5.42 6.08 -12.33
CA THR A 138 -4.32 6.98 -12.69
C THR A 138 -3.20 6.95 -11.68
N ALA A 139 -3.48 6.95 -10.37
CA ALA A 139 -2.44 6.90 -9.34
C ALA A 139 -1.64 5.58 -9.38
N SER A 140 -2.31 4.46 -9.65
CA SER A 140 -1.64 3.17 -9.78
C SER A 140 -0.86 3.03 -11.09
N LYS A 141 -1.37 3.59 -12.20
CA LYS A 141 -0.63 3.70 -13.47
C LYS A 141 0.64 4.55 -13.30
N ASP A 142 0.48 5.72 -12.67
CA ASP A 142 1.58 6.66 -12.42
C ASP A 142 2.68 6.00 -11.58
N LEU A 143 2.31 5.27 -10.52
CA LEU A 143 3.28 4.51 -9.71
C LEU A 143 4.16 3.57 -10.56
N ALA A 144 3.61 2.89 -11.57
CA ALA A 144 4.40 1.99 -12.41
C ALA A 144 5.50 2.72 -13.21
N THR A 145 5.33 4.01 -13.50
CA THR A 145 6.34 4.81 -14.22
C THR A 145 7.58 5.13 -13.40
N TYR A 146 7.59 4.85 -12.10
CA TYR A 146 8.75 5.00 -11.23
C TYR A 146 9.71 3.81 -11.29
N PHE A 147 9.24 2.67 -11.79
CA PHE A 147 10.04 1.49 -12.04
C PHE A 147 10.73 1.59 -13.41
N GLU A 148 11.90 0.95 -13.52
CA GLU A 148 12.65 0.92 -14.79
C GLU A 148 11.78 0.41 -15.95
N GLU A 149 11.99 0.99 -17.13
CA GLU A 149 11.23 0.59 -18.32
C GLU A 149 11.41 -0.91 -18.61
N GLY A 150 10.30 -1.62 -18.83
CA GLY A 150 10.31 -3.07 -19.06
C GLY A 150 10.41 -3.95 -17.79
N SER A 151 10.57 -3.37 -16.60
CA SER A 151 10.62 -4.13 -15.34
C SER A 151 9.23 -4.42 -14.73
N SER A 152 8.19 -3.70 -15.17
CA SER A 152 6.83 -3.77 -14.65
C SER A 152 5.88 -4.59 -15.53
N VAL A 153 5.03 -5.40 -14.91
CA VAL A 153 3.85 -6.04 -15.53
C VAL A 153 2.60 -5.41 -14.92
N ILE A 154 1.59 -5.09 -15.74
CA ILE A 154 0.35 -4.45 -15.29
C ILE A 154 -0.84 -5.38 -15.49
N ILE A 155 -1.64 -5.56 -14.44
CA ILE A 155 -2.94 -6.24 -14.45
C ILE A 155 -4.01 -5.25 -14.02
N GLN A 156 -4.99 -4.99 -14.90
CA GLN A 156 -6.15 -4.18 -14.57
C GLN A 156 -7.40 -5.05 -14.43
N HIS A 157 -8.23 -4.79 -13.43
CA HIS A 157 -9.44 -5.57 -13.17
C HIS A 157 -10.65 -4.72 -12.80
N ASP A 158 -11.85 -5.27 -12.97
CA ASP A 158 -13.10 -4.52 -12.78
C ASP A 158 -13.73 -4.71 -11.38
N SER A 159 -12.92 -5.12 -10.40
CA SER A 159 -13.41 -5.54 -9.07
C SER A 159 -13.24 -4.50 -7.95
N GLY A 160 -12.83 -3.28 -8.28
CA GLY A 160 -12.63 -2.20 -7.30
C GLY A 160 -11.37 -2.38 -6.46
N HIS A 161 -11.44 -1.98 -5.20
CA HIS A 161 -10.30 -1.99 -4.27
C HIS A 161 -10.10 -3.38 -3.64
N ILE A 162 -9.60 -4.33 -4.41
CA ILE A 162 -9.40 -5.72 -3.98
C ILE A 162 -8.26 -6.38 -4.76
N ILE A 163 -7.66 -7.44 -4.20
CA ILE A 163 -6.77 -8.33 -4.94
C ILE A 163 -7.65 -9.35 -5.71
N PRO A 164 -7.59 -9.40 -7.04
CA PRO A 164 -8.37 -10.37 -7.81
C PRO A 164 -7.83 -11.79 -7.63
N THR A 165 -8.68 -12.72 -7.18
CA THR A 165 -8.29 -14.10 -6.86
C THR A 165 -8.82 -15.14 -7.85
N ARG A 166 -9.45 -14.71 -8.93
CA ARG A 166 -10.05 -15.58 -9.96
C ARG A 166 -9.33 -15.42 -11.30
N SER A 167 -9.49 -16.42 -12.14
CA SER A 167 -9.09 -16.34 -13.55
C SER A 167 -9.84 -15.19 -14.25
N PRO A 168 -9.19 -14.44 -15.17
CA PRO A 168 -7.85 -14.67 -15.71
C PRO A 168 -6.70 -14.05 -14.88
N TYR A 169 -7.02 -13.31 -13.81
CA TYR A 169 -6.02 -12.53 -13.08
C TYR A 169 -5.06 -13.39 -12.27
N ILE A 170 -5.59 -14.42 -11.59
CA ILE A 170 -4.74 -15.32 -10.79
C ILE A 170 -3.73 -16.08 -11.64
N ASP A 171 -4.06 -16.35 -12.91
CA ASP A 171 -3.18 -17.05 -13.83
C ASP A 171 -2.02 -16.13 -14.27
N GLN A 172 -2.31 -14.86 -14.57
CA GLN A 172 -1.27 -13.85 -14.85
C GLN A 172 -0.35 -13.60 -13.64
N ILE A 173 -0.91 -13.63 -12.41
CA ILE A 173 -0.10 -13.54 -11.19
C ILE A 173 0.87 -14.72 -11.11
N LYS A 174 0.39 -15.96 -11.37
CA LYS A 174 1.25 -17.15 -11.40
C LYS A 174 2.33 -17.03 -12.48
N ASP A 175 1.97 -16.59 -13.68
CA ASP A 175 2.92 -16.43 -14.79
C ASP A 175 4.05 -15.45 -14.43
N PHE A 176 3.73 -14.35 -13.75
CA PHE A 176 4.73 -13.43 -13.23
C PHE A 176 5.65 -14.09 -12.19
N LEU A 177 5.07 -14.83 -11.24
CA LEU A 177 5.80 -15.50 -10.17
C LEU A 177 6.73 -16.60 -10.69
N HIS A 178 6.30 -17.39 -11.68
CA HIS A 178 7.11 -18.46 -12.31
C HIS A 178 8.40 -17.95 -12.98
N ARG A 179 8.55 -16.64 -13.19
CA ARG A 179 9.82 -16.05 -13.65
C ARG A 179 10.89 -16.05 -12.56
N PHE A 180 10.49 -16.24 -11.30
CA PHE A 180 11.37 -16.14 -10.13
C PHE A 180 11.39 -17.41 -9.28
N ILE A 181 10.26 -18.08 -9.10
CA ILE A 181 10.08 -19.26 -8.23
C ILE A 181 9.58 -20.49 -8.98
#